data_AF-B9T7R5-F1
#
_entry.id   AF-B9T7R5-F1
#
_cell.length_a   1.000
_cell.length_b   1.000
_cell.length_c   1.000
_cell.angle_alpha   90.00
_cell.angle_beta   90.00
_cell.angle_gamma   90.00
#
_symmetry.space_group_name_H-M   'P 1'
#
loop_
_entity.id
_entity.type
_entity.pdbx_description
1 polymer ?
#
loop_
_entity_poly.entity_id
_entity_poly.type
_entity_poly.pdbx_seq_one_letter_code
_entity_poly.pdbx_strand_id
1 'polypeptide(L)'
;KDMKNKVEDRFSEFLEKWMRLLDGYLLQLRKVVSSKDRLNKHGTYCDEKLQAIVSKVAQHYKEYYIIKWALAHEDVLAFFSPTWISPLETASSWITDWKPSVVFKLVDSLRTNHRVPGPSSTLAELTQEQVRKIEELKLKIRLEEQKVEREMERQQVAIADRKMVELARWVYRVKNDGKVSQVEGLVQAALNGALAGLEKVMKAADCVRLRALKGILDVLSPFQCVEFLAATAMLHIQLRQWGKRRHNITNNC
;
A
#
# COMPACT_ATOMS: atom_id res chain seq x y z
N LYS A 1 17.37 -10.05 24.52
CA LYS A 1 16.74 -11.27 23.95
C LYS A 1 15.44 -10.78 23.33
N ASP A 2 15.48 -10.48 22.02
CA ASP A 2 14.42 -9.76 21.34
C ASP A 2 13.11 -10.55 21.44
N MET A 3 12.13 -9.95 22.11
CA MET A 3 10.76 -10.41 22.02
C MET A 3 10.27 -9.94 20.65
N LYS A 4 10.64 -10.69 19.61
CA LYS A 4 10.08 -10.51 18.27
C LYS A 4 8.57 -10.40 18.42
N ASN A 5 8.05 -9.27 18.00
CA ASN A 5 6.66 -8.93 18.18
C ASN A 5 5.81 -9.90 17.34
N LYS A 6 4.85 -10.57 18.00
CA LYS A 6 4.00 -11.60 17.38
C LYS A 6 3.26 -11.08 16.14
N VAL A 7 2.93 -9.78 16.11
CA VAL A 7 2.33 -9.12 14.94
C VAL A 7 3.29 -9.09 13.76
N GLU A 8 4.56 -8.76 14.00
CA GLU A 8 5.57 -8.67 12.94
C GLU A 8 5.82 -10.02 12.28
N ASP A 9 5.99 -11.09 13.07
CA ASP A 9 6.20 -12.44 12.53
C ASP A 9 4.99 -12.92 11.73
N ARG A 10 3.77 -12.71 12.25
CA ARG A 10 2.52 -13.09 11.57
C ARG A 10 2.32 -12.33 10.26
N PHE A 11 2.54 -11.02 10.26
CA PHE A 11 2.36 -10.21 9.05
C PHE A 11 3.48 -10.47 8.03
N SER A 12 4.72 -10.70 8.49
CA SER A 12 5.84 -11.08 7.62
C SER A 12 5.55 -12.39 6.89
N GLU A 13 5.12 -13.43 7.63
CA GLU A 13 4.75 -14.73 7.04
C GLU A 13 3.58 -14.59 6.04
N PHE A 14 2.56 -13.81 6.42
CA PHE A 14 1.45 -13.49 5.53
C PHE A 14 1.92 -12.78 4.25
N LEU A 15 2.74 -11.74 4.38
CA LEU A 15 3.25 -10.94 3.25
C LEU A 15 4.05 -11.82 2.29
N GLU A 16 4.87 -12.74 2.79
CA GLU A 16 5.60 -13.67 1.93
C GLU A 16 4.67 -14.57 1.11
N LYS A 17 3.65 -15.15 1.74
CA LYS A 17 2.64 -15.96 1.04
C LYS A 17 1.87 -15.12 0.03
N TRP A 18 1.48 -13.90 0.42
CA TRP A 18 0.77 -12.95 -0.42
C TRP A 18 1.57 -12.55 -1.66
N MET A 19 2.88 -12.30 -1.50
CA MET A 19 3.79 -11.98 -2.62
C MET A 19 3.95 -13.15 -3.60
N ARG A 20 4.08 -14.40 -3.11
CA ARG A 20 4.15 -15.59 -3.98
C ARG A 20 2.87 -15.75 -4.82
N LEU A 21 1.71 -15.48 -4.23
CA LEU A 21 0.44 -15.50 -4.96
C LEU A 21 0.37 -14.36 -5.98
N LEU A 22 0.86 -13.16 -5.65
CA LEU A 22 0.96 -12.04 -6.58
C LEU A 22 1.85 -12.36 -7.79
N ASP A 23 2.99 -13.02 -7.58
CA ASP A 23 3.85 -13.51 -8.67
C ASP A 23 3.09 -14.48 -9.58
N GLY A 24 2.33 -15.42 -9.00
CA GLY A 24 1.47 -16.34 -9.74
C GLY A 24 0.39 -15.64 -10.57
N TYR A 25 -0.22 -14.57 -10.03
CA TYR A 25 -1.17 -13.74 -10.76
C TYR A 25 -0.51 -12.93 -11.86
N LEU A 26 0.68 -12.35 -11.63
CA LEU A 26 1.42 -11.64 -12.65
C LEU A 26 1.71 -12.54 -13.86
N LEU A 27 2.10 -13.79 -13.63
CA LEU A 27 2.30 -14.76 -14.72
C LEU A 27 1.03 -15.02 -15.53
N GLN A 28 -0.14 -15.13 -14.86
CA GLN A 28 -1.42 -15.30 -15.54
C GLN A 28 -1.81 -14.06 -16.35
N LEU A 29 -1.69 -12.86 -15.76
CA LEU A 29 -1.98 -11.59 -16.44
C LEU A 29 -1.07 -11.41 -17.67
N ARG A 30 0.24 -11.69 -17.55
CA ARG A 30 1.18 -11.60 -18.69
C ARG A 30 0.85 -12.59 -19.79
N LYS A 31 0.43 -13.82 -19.46
CA LYS A 31 -0.05 -14.79 -20.48
C LYS A 31 -1.23 -14.22 -21.26
N VAL A 32 -2.19 -13.57 -20.58
CA VAL A 32 -3.32 -12.91 -21.24
C VAL A 32 -2.84 -11.80 -22.17
N VAL A 33 -1.98 -10.90 -21.68
CA VAL A 33 -1.41 -9.80 -22.48
C VAL A 33 -0.66 -10.31 -23.71
N SER A 34 0.24 -11.29 -23.56
CA SER A 34 1.03 -11.85 -24.66
C SER A 34 0.21 -12.68 -25.65
N SER A 35 -1.00 -13.10 -25.29
CA SER A 35 -1.88 -13.84 -26.20
C SER A 35 -2.66 -12.92 -27.15
N LYS A 36 -2.70 -11.61 -26.87
CA LYS A 36 -3.40 -10.60 -27.70
C LYS A 36 -2.95 -10.63 -29.15
N ASP A 37 -1.65 -10.72 -29.39
CA ASP A 37 -1.07 -10.74 -30.75
C ASP A 37 -1.44 -12.01 -31.54
N ARG A 38 -1.80 -13.11 -30.86
CA ARG A 38 -2.19 -14.38 -31.49
C ARG A 38 -3.70 -14.46 -31.78
N LEU A 39 -4.52 -13.65 -31.11
CA LEU A 39 -5.99 -13.74 -31.14
C LEU A 39 -6.65 -12.85 -32.21
N ASN A 40 -5.92 -11.89 -32.79
CA ASN A 40 -6.38 -11.10 -33.94
C ASN A 40 -6.72 -11.96 -35.19
N LYS A 41 -6.48 -13.28 -35.17
CA LYS A 41 -6.86 -14.21 -36.24
C LYS A 41 -8.04 -15.14 -35.94
N HIS A 42 -8.45 -15.39 -34.68
CA HIS A 42 -9.47 -16.41 -34.40
C HIS A 42 -10.38 -16.22 -33.16
N GLY A 43 -10.41 -15.07 -32.49
CA GLY A 43 -11.50 -14.78 -31.57
C GLY A 43 -11.18 -13.76 -30.48
N THR A 44 -12.20 -13.02 -30.07
CA THR A 44 -12.16 -12.11 -28.92
C THR A 44 -11.91 -12.92 -27.65
N TYR A 45 -11.07 -12.44 -26.72
CA TYR A 45 -11.05 -12.97 -25.36
C TYR A 45 -12.49 -12.90 -24.81
N CYS A 46 -12.96 -13.97 -24.17
CA CYS A 46 -14.24 -13.92 -23.47
C CYS A 46 -14.12 -12.91 -22.31
N ASP A 47 -14.88 -11.82 -22.38
CA ASP A 47 -14.87 -10.75 -21.37
C ASP A 47 -15.10 -11.29 -19.95
N GLU A 48 -15.87 -12.37 -19.81
CA GLU A 48 -16.07 -13.05 -18.52
C GLU A 48 -14.77 -13.61 -17.93
N LYS A 49 -13.88 -14.18 -18.76
CA LYS A 49 -12.59 -14.70 -18.32
C LYS A 49 -11.64 -13.56 -17.91
N LEU A 50 -11.66 -12.45 -18.64
CA LEU A 50 -10.89 -11.26 -18.29
C LEU A 50 -11.40 -10.65 -16.98
N GLN A 51 -12.71 -10.53 -16.83
CA GLN A 51 -13.32 -10.04 -15.61
C GLN A 51 -13.00 -10.94 -14.41
N ALA A 52 -13.03 -12.26 -14.59
CA ALA A 52 -12.70 -13.21 -13.53
C ALA A 52 -11.27 -13.04 -13.00
N ILE A 53 -10.27 -12.88 -13.87
CA ILE A 53 -8.88 -12.65 -13.43
C ILE A 53 -8.71 -11.26 -12.80
N VAL A 54 -9.35 -10.22 -13.36
CA VAL A 54 -9.34 -8.86 -12.78
C VAL A 54 -9.92 -8.87 -11.37
N SER A 55 -11.10 -9.48 -11.19
CA SER A 55 -11.73 -9.61 -9.88
C SER A 55 -10.88 -10.39 -8.89
N LYS A 56 -10.23 -11.49 -9.33
CA LYS A 56 -9.34 -12.29 -8.48
C LYS A 56 -8.14 -11.49 -7.96
N VAL A 57 -7.52 -10.70 -8.83
CA VAL A 57 -6.36 -9.87 -8.45
C VAL A 57 -6.81 -8.67 -7.60
N ALA A 58 -7.93 -8.03 -7.93
CA ALA A 58 -8.49 -6.95 -7.11
C ALA A 58 -8.84 -7.44 -5.68
N GLN A 59 -9.40 -8.64 -5.57
CA GLN A 59 -9.69 -9.29 -4.29
C GLN A 59 -8.40 -9.60 -3.51
N HIS A 60 -7.34 -10.04 -4.18
CA HIS A 60 -6.02 -10.27 -3.56
C HIS A 60 -5.46 -8.98 -2.91
N TYR A 61 -5.57 -7.83 -3.57
CA TYR A 61 -5.20 -6.54 -2.98
C TYR A 61 -6.12 -6.12 -1.83
N LYS A 62 -7.42 -6.44 -1.89
CA LYS A 62 -8.35 -6.15 -0.80
C LYS A 62 -8.03 -6.97 0.46
N GLU A 63 -7.73 -8.26 0.30
CA GLU A 63 -7.38 -9.17 1.39
C GLU A 63 -6.12 -8.73 2.13
N TYR A 64 -5.13 -8.19 1.41
CA TYR A 64 -3.94 -7.60 2.00
C TYR A 64 -4.28 -6.57 3.09
N TYR A 65 -5.15 -5.61 2.79
CA TYR A 65 -5.51 -4.57 3.75
C TYR A 65 -6.45 -5.07 4.85
N ILE A 66 -7.30 -6.06 4.58
CA ILE A 66 -8.14 -6.68 5.61
C ILE A 66 -7.26 -7.29 6.71
N ILE A 67 -6.25 -8.07 6.30
CA ILE A 67 -5.31 -8.69 7.26
C ILE A 67 -4.45 -7.63 7.94
N LYS A 68 -3.94 -6.65 7.19
CA LYS A 68 -3.18 -5.51 7.75
C LYS A 68 -3.97 -4.78 8.84
N TRP A 69 -5.25 -4.47 8.61
CA TRP A 69 -6.10 -3.78 9.59
C TRP A 69 -6.37 -4.63 10.83
N ALA A 70 -6.62 -5.94 10.66
CA ALA A 70 -6.84 -6.83 11.78
C ALA A 70 -5.62 -6.88 12.72
N LEU A 71 -4.42 -6.94 12.16
CA LEU A 71 -3.18 -6.99 12.93
C LEU A 71 -2.78 -5.62 13.51
N ALA A 72 -3.07 -4.52 12.82
CA ALA A 72 -2.79 -3.19 13.34
C ALA A 72 -3.67 -2.81 14.54
N HIS A 73 -4.83 -3.46 14.68
CA HIS A 73 -5.64 -3.34 15.89
C HIS A 73 -4.95 -3.98 17.12
N GLU A 74 -4.12 -5.01 16.90
CA GLU A 74 -3.32 -5.63 17.96
C GLU A 74 -2.05 -4.80 18.24
N ASP A 75 -1.32 -4.39 17.19
CA ASP A 75 -0.16 -3.50 17.29
C ASP A 75 0.04 -2.68 16.00
N VAL A 76 -0.30 -1.39 16.07
CA VAL A 76 -0.15 -0.46 14.95
C VAL A 76 1.31 -0.06 14.72
N LEU A 77 2.16 -0.04 15.75
CA LEU A 77 3.54 0.45 15.64
C LEU A 77 4.40 -0.46 14.77
N ALA A 78 4.11 -1.76 14.76
CA ALA A 78 4.70 -2.73 13.84
C ALA A 78 4.64 -2.28 12.37
N PHE A 79 3.59 -1.55 11.97
CA PHE A 79 3.41 -1.08 10.59
C PHE A 79 4.07 0.27 10.30
N PHE A 80 4.38 1.07 11.33
CA PHE A 80 5.11 2.33 11.20
C PHE A 80 6.64 2.13 11.33
N SER A 81 7.08 1.01 11.92
CA SER A 81 8.49 0.58 11.96
C SER A 81 8.63 -0.89 11.53
N PRO A 82 8.29 -1.23 10.28
CA PRO A 82 8.28 -2.61 9.82
C PRO A 82 9.68 -3.21 9.69
N THR A 83 9.87 -4.40 10.24
CA THR A 83 11.12 -5.18 10.17
C THR A 83 11.20 -6.11 8.95
N TRP A 84 10.09 -6.30 8.23
CA TRP A 84 9.95 -7.23 7.10
C TRP A 84 10.08 -6.58 5.70
N ILE A 85 10.38 -5.28 5.65
CA ILE A 85 10.64 -4.54 4.41
C ILE A 85 12.07 -4.00 4.40
N SER A 86 12.61 -3.83 3.20
CA SER A 86 13.94 -3.26 2.97
C SER A 86 13.94 -1.74 3.16
N PRO A 87 15.11 -1.12 3.45
CA PRO A 87 15.23 0.34 3.52
C PRO A 87 14.74 1.08 2.25
N LEU A 88 14.85 0.45 1.08
CA LEU A 88 14.34 1.01 -0.18
C LEU A 88 12.80 1.03 -0.21
N GLU A 89 12.16 -0.04 0.23
CA GLU A 89 10.70 -0.09 0.37
C GLU A 89 10.24 0.96 1.41
N THR A 90 10.93 1.07 2.55
CA THR A 90 10.64 2.08 3.58
C THR A 90 10.76 3.49 3.03
N ALA A 91 11.84 3.81 2.31
CA ALA A 91 12.05 5.14 1.71
C ALA A 91 11.02 5.49 0.62
N SER A 92 10.37 4.49 0.03
CA SER A 92 9.33 4.66 -1.00
C SER A 92 7.91 4.66 -0.42
N SER A 93 7.78 4.51 0.91
CA SER A 93 6.50 4.42 1.61
C SER A 93 5.88 5.79 1.89
N TRP A 94 4.57 5.82 1.92
CA TRP A 94 3.72 6.93 2.36
C TRP A 94 2.82 6.43 3.48
N ILE A 95 2.99 6.97 4.69
CA ILE A 95 2.34 6.51 5.93
C ILE A 95 2.81 5.10 6.34
N THR A 96 2.32 4.03 5.69
CA THR A 96 2.69 2.63 5.97
C THR A 96 2.72 1.74 4.71
N ASP A 97 2.59 2.31 3.50
CA ASP A 97 2.67 1.57 2.23
C ASP A 97 2.80 2.53 1.02
N TRP A 98 2.66 2.08 -0.22
CA TRP A 98 2.77 2.93 -1.43
C TRP A 98 1.83 4.14 -1.48
N LYS A 99 2.22 5.23 -2.14
CA LYS A 99 1.39 6.44 -2.30
C LYS A 99 0.36 6.27 -3.44
N PRO A 100 -0.96 6.47 -3.22
CA PRO A 100 -2.01 6.34 -4.23
C PRO A 100 -1.73 7.04 -5.57
N SER A 101 -1.11 8.22 -5.56
CA SER A 101 -0.72 8.97 -6.76
C SER A 101 0.20 8.20 -7.72
N VAL A 102 0.93 7.18 -7.25
CA VAL A 102 1.84 6.36 -8.07
C VAL A 102 1.09 5.59 -9.15
N VAL A 103 -0.12 5.10 -8.90
CA VAL A 103 -0.86 4.32 -9.92
C VAL A 103 -1.29 5.18 -11.10
N PHE A 104 -1.52 6.47 -10.91
CA PHE A 104 -1.81 7.40 -12.01
C PHE A 104 -0.56 7.68 -12.84
N LYS A 105 0.62 7.81 -12.20
CA LYS A 105 1.90 7.91 -12.92
C LYS A 105 2.21 6.65 -13.71
N LEU A 106 1.81 5.49 -13.20
CA LEU A 106 1.92 4.22 -13.91
C LEU A 106 1.02 4.22 -15.15
N VAL A 107 -0.25 4.63 -15.03
CA VAL A 107 -1.15 4.79 -16.18
C VAL A 107 -0.54 5.75 -17.21
N ASP A 108 -0.08 6.93 -16.80
CA ASP A 108 0.55 7.92 -17.69
C ASP A 108 1.79 7.34 -18.41
N SER A 109 2.58 6.53 -17.70
CA SER A 109 3.76 5.87 -18.26
C SER A 109 3.38 4.78 -19.27
N LEU A 110 2.34 3.99 -19.00
CA LEU A 110 1.84 2.95 -19.91
C LEU A 110 1.17 3.55 -21.17
N ARG A 111 0.70 4.80 -21.08
CA ARG A 111 0.18 5.57 -22.22
C ARG A 111 1.29 6.13 -23.11
N THR A 112 2.36 6.65 -22.53
CA THR A 112 3.37 7.46 -23.23
C THR A 112 4.61 6.67 -23.66
N ASN A 113 4.86 5.50 -23.08
CA ASN A 113 6.00 4.65 -23.43
C ASN A 113 5.79 3.90 -24.75
N HIS A 114 5.78 4.63 -25.87
CA HIS A 114 5.92 4.10 -27.22
C HIS A 114 7.37 3.66 -27.56
N ARG A 115 8.32 3.85 -26.63
CA ARG A 115 9.77 3.69 -26.85
C ARG A 115 10.34 2.31 -26.48
N VAL A 116 9.53 1.38 -26.00
CA VAL A 116 9.96 -0.01 -25.76
C VAL A 116 9.41 -0.89 -26.89
N PRO A 117 10.26 -1.57 -27.68
CA PRO A 117 9.80 -2.55 -28.67
C PRO A 117 9.01 -3.66 -27.96
N GLY A 118 7.71 -3.75 -28.24
CA GLY A 118 6.80 -4.70 -27.62
C GLY A 118 5.37 -4.55 -28.17
N PRO A 119 4.44 -5.45 -27.79
CA PRO A 119 3.05 -5.39 -28.23
C PRO A 119 2.44 -4.03 -27.88
N SER A 120 1.66 -3.43 -28.80
CA SER A 120 1.01 -2.14 -28.56
C SER A 120 0.14 -2.21 -27.30
N SER A 121 0.53 -1.44 -26.29
CA SER A 121 -0.19 -1.29 -25.02
C SER A 121 -1.61 -0.77 -25.30
N THR A 122 -2.64 -1.48 -24.89
CA THR A 122 -4.04 -1.02 -25.05
C THR A 122 -4.32 0.22 -24.21
N LEU A 123 -3.51 0.45 -23.17
CA LEU A 123 -3.51 1.69 -22.41
C LEU A 123 -2.96 2.88 -23.21
N ALA A 124 -2.23 2.68 -24.32
CA ALA A 124 -1.90 3.77 -25.24
C ALA A 124 -3.14 4.29 -26.00
N GLU A 125 -4.20 3.48 -26.10
CA GLU A 125 -5.44 3.73 -26.82
C GLU A 125 -6.62 4.03 -25.87
N LEU A 126 -6.38 4.74 -24.76
CA LEU A 126 -7.47 5.19 -23.88
C LEU A 126 -8.38 6.20 -24.60
N THR A 127 -9.69 6.03 -24.46
CA THR A 127 -10.65 6.98 -25.02
C THR A 127 -10.59 8.32 -24.28
N GLN A 128 -11.00 9.41 -24.95
CA GLN A 128 -11.03 10.74 -24.33
C GLN A 128 -11.84 10.77 -23.04
N GLU A 129 -12.95 10.01 -22.99
CA GLU A 129 -13.78 9.89 -21.80
C GLU A 129 -13.10 9.13 -20.66
N GLN A 130 -12.35 8.05 -20.97
CA GLN A 130 -11.56 7.34 -19.96
C GLN A 130 -10.47 8.25 -19.39
N VAL A 131 -9.79 9.02 -20.23
CA VAL A 131 -8.77 9.99 -19.80
C VAL A 131 -9.37 11.05 -18.87
N ARG A 132 -10.52 11.63 -19.24
CA ARG A 132 -11.22 12.62 -18.42
C ARG A 132 -11.58 12.05 -17.04
N LYS A 133 -12.18 10.85 -16.99
CA LYS A 133 -12.53 10.17 -15.74
C LYS A 133 -11.32 9.86 -14.86
N ILE A 134 -10.19 9.45 -15.46
CA ILE A 134 -8.96 9.15 -14.72
C ILE A 134 -8.36 10.44 -14.13
N GLU A 135 -8.36 11.56 -14.86
CA GLU A 135 -7.87 12.85 -14.34
C GLU A 135 -8.76 13.40 -13.21
N GLU A 136 -10.09 13.27 -13.33
CA GLU A 136 -11.01 13.60 -12.22
C GLU A 136 -10.75 12.74 -10.98
N LEU A 137 -10.57 11.43 -11.17
CA LEU A 137 -10.23 10.51 -10.09
C LEU A 137 -8.89 10.87 -9.44
N LYS A 138 -7.87 11.22 -10.24
CA LYS A 138 -6.53 11.64 -9.77
C LYS A 138 -6.60 12.86 -8.87
N LEU A 139 -7.38 13.88 -9.26
CA LEU A 139 -7.62 15.06 -8.43
C LEU A 139 -8.31 14.70 -7.11
N LYS A 140 -9.34 13.85 -7.16
CA LYS A 140 -10.05 13.37 -5.97
C LYS A 140 -9.12 12.62 -5.01
N ILE A 141 -8.32 11.68 -5.52
CA ILE A 141 -7.36 10.92 -4.72
C ILE A 141 -6.31 11.84 -4.10
N ARG A 142 -5.79 12.83 -4.84
CA ARG A 142 -4.84 13.80 -4.30
C ARG A 142 -5.41 14.59 -3.12
N LEU A 143 -6.67 15.01 -3.19
CA LEU A 143 -7.33 15.68 -2.07
C LEU A 143 -7.50 14.77 -0.85
N GLU A 144 -7.71 13.46 -1.06
CA GLU A 144 -7.80 12.50 0.03
C GLU A 144 -6.44 12.16 0.64
N GLU A 145 -5.38 12.08 -0.17
CA GLU A 145 -4.00 11.99 0.33
C GLU A 145 -3.67 13.17 1.25
N GLN A 146 -3.99 14.40 0.83
CA GLN A 146 -3.78 15.60 1.65
C GLN A 146 -4.58 15.59 2.96
N LYS A 147 -5.77 14.97 2.99
CA LYS A 147 -6.54 14.80 4.23
C LYS A 147 -5.85 13.83 5.18
N VAL A 148 -5.33 12.71 4.65
CA VAL A 148 -4.58 11.72 5.43
C VAL A 148 -3.27 12.33 5.97
N GLU A 149 -2.55 13.08 5.14
CA GLU A 149 -1.30 13.77 5.54
C GLU A 149 -1.54 14.75 6.69
N ARG A 150 -2.60 15.58 6.61
CA ARG A 150 -2.97 16.50 7.70
C ARG A 150 -3.37 15.79 8.98
N GLU A 151 -4.07 14.66 8.89
CA GLU A 151 -4.41 13.89 10.09
C GLU A 151 -3.15 13.24 10.69
N MET A 152 -2.23 12.74 9.87
CA MET A 152 -0.94 12.23 10.34
C MET A 152 -0.14 13.31 11.08
N GLU A 153 -0.04 14.50 10.50
CA GLU A 153 0.61 15.66 11.13
C GLU A 153 -0.03 15.98 12.48
N ARG A 154 -1.38 16.00 12.54
CA ARG A 154 -2.12 16.20 13.79
C ARG A 154 -1.76 15.15 14.84
N GLN A 155 -1.68 13.86 14.46
CA GLN A 155 -1.30 12.79 15.39
C GLN A 155 0.16 12.94 15.89
N GLN A 156 1.07 13.38 15.02
CA GLN A 156 2.46 13.63 15.40
C GLN A 156 2.59 14.80 16.39
N VAL A 157 1.86 15.89 16.16
CA VAL A 157 1.85 17.05 17.06
C VAL A 157 1.19 16.71 18.40
N ALA A 158 0.13 15.89 18.40
CA ALA A 158 -0.58 15.50 19.62
C ALA A 158 0.31 14.78 20.66
N ILE A 159 1.39 14.11 20.22
CA ILE A 159 2.37 13.49 21.13
C ILE A 159 3.14 14.55 21.93
N ALA A 160 3.33 15.74 21.37
CA ALA A 160 3.99 16.88 22.00
C ALA A 160 3.01 17.82 22.73
N ASP A 161 1.72 17.47 22.83
CA ASP A 161 0.73 18.32 23.49
C ASP A 161 1.05 18.51 24.98
N ARG A 162 0.59 19.65 25.52
CA ARG A 162 0.78 20.06 26.91
C ARG A 162 0.46 18.95 27.92
N LYS A 163 -0.58 18.15 27.68
CA LYS A 163 -0.95 17.00 28.55
C LYS A 163 0.12 15.92 28.56
N MET A 164 0.70 15.58 27.41
CA MET A 164 1.80 14.61 27.31
C MET A 164 3.08 15.16 27.95
N VAL A 165 3.38 16.45 27.76
CA VAL A 165 4.52 17.13 28.40
C VAL A 165 4.36 17.18 29.92
N GLU A 166 3.16 17.50 30.41
CA GLU A 166 2.84 17.49 31.84
C GLU A 166 2.95 16.06 32.39
N LEU A 167 2.39 15.05 31.72
CA LEU A 167 2.54 13.65 32.10
C LEU A 167 4.01 13.21 32.15
N ALA A 168 4.82 13.56 31.16
CA ALA A 168 6.26 13.26 31.15
C ALA A 168 6.98 13.92 32.35
N ARG A 169 6.66 15.18 32.66
CA ARG A 169 7.20 15.90 33.82
C ARG A 169 6.75 15.28 35.14
N TRP A 170 5.49 14.82 35.22
CA TRP A 170 4.95 14.12 36.39
C TRP A 170 5.64 12.77 36.59
N VAL A 171 5.81 11.94 35.55
CA VAL A 171 6.56 10.68 35.59
C VAL A 171 7.98 10.91 36.12
N TYR A 172 8.66 11.95 35.62
CA TYR A 172 10.01 12.31 36.06
C TYR A 172 10.07 12.65 37.56
N ARG A 173 9.11 13.43 38.07
CA ARG A 173 9.04 13.81 39.50
C ARG A 173 8.65 12.64 40.40
N VAL A 174 7.68 11.85 39.98
CA VAL A 174 7.13 10.73 40.76
C VAL A 174 8.11 9.56 40.87
N LYS A 175 8.99 9.37 39.88
CA LYS A 175 10.13 8.46 40.00
C LYS A 175 11.05 8.81 41.18
N ASN A 176 11.08 10.07 41.61
CA ASN A 176 11.85 10.51 42.78
C ASN A 176 11.05 10.40 44.10
N ASP A 177 9.72 10.42 44.06
CA ASP A 177 8.84 10.49 45.25
C ASP A 177 8.05 9.18 45.55
N GLY A 178 8.19 8.13 44.73
CA GLY A 178 7.68 6.78 45.03
C GLY A 178 6.17 6.52 44.82
N LYS A 179 5.36 7.50 44.35
CA LYS A 179 3.91 7.34 44.12
C LYS A 179 3.55 7.02 42.65
N VAL A 180 3.93 5.84 42.17
CA VAL A 180 4.00 5.52 40.72
C VAL A 180 2.66 5.18 40.04
N SER A 181 1.69 4.56 40.74
CA SER A 181 0.58 3.85 40.06
C SER A 181 -0.46 4.72 39.33
N GLN A 182 -0.83 5.89 39.86
CA GLN A 182 -1.88 6.73 39.24
C GLN A 182 -1.40 7.46 37.99
N VAL A 183 -0.11 7.81 37.95
CA VAL A 183 0.53 8.52 36.83
C VAL A 183 0.74 7.56 35.67
N GLU A 184 1.09 6.30 35.96
CA GLU A 184 1.25 5.25 34.96
C GLU A 184 -0.06 4.97 34.19
N GLY A 185 -1.21 4.94 34.89
CA GLY A 185 -2.52 4.78 34.25
C GLY A 185 -2.88 5.91 33.28
N LEU A 186 -2.57 7.16 33.61
CA LEU A 186 -2.82 8.31 32.73
C LEU A 186 -1.90 8.32 31.50
N VAL A 187 -0.64 7.96 31.68
CA VAL A 187 0.33 7.81 30.57
C VAL A 187 -0.15 6.71 29.62
N GLN A 188 -0.54 5.55 30.16
CA GLN A 188 -1.02 4.44 29.34
C GLN A 188 -2.29 4.82 28.55
N ALA A 189 -3.24 5.52 29.17
CA ALA A 189 -4.44 5.99 28.49
C ALA A 189 -4.11 6.97 27.34
N ALA A 190 -3.16 7.89 27.55
CA ALA A 190 -2.74 8.84 26.53
C ALA A 190 -2.02 8.15 25.37
N LEU A 191 -1.13 7.19 25.66
CA LEU A 191 -0.47 6.37 24.65
C LEU A 191 -1.49 5.56 23.83
N ASN A 192 -2.45 4.91 24.48
CA ASN A 192 -3.52 4.18 23.78
C ASN A 192 -4.34 5.10 22.86
N GLY A 193 -4.59 6.34 23.27
CA GLY A 193 -5.25 7.34 22.44
C GLY A 193 -4.45 7.69 21.18
N ALA A 194 -3.13 7.89 21.32
CA ALA A 194 -2.24 8.16 20.19
C ALA A 194 -2.15 6.95 19.23
N LEU A 195 -2.02 5.73 19.76
CA LEU A 195 -2.00 4.50 18.97
C LEU A 195 -3.30 4.30 18.18
N ALA A 196 -4.46 4.53 18.81
CA ALA A 196 -5.75 4.49 18.14
C ALA A 196 -5.88 5.58 17.05
N GLY A 197 -5.24 6.73 17.24
CA GLY A 197 -5.13 7.78 16.23
C GLY A 197 -4.32 7.33 15.01
N LEU A 198 -3.15 6.72 15.23
CA LEU A 198 -2.31 6.15 14.18
C LEU A 198 -3.02 5.01 13.43
N GLU A 199 -3.77 4.16 14.11
CA GLU A 199 -4.56 3.08 13.50
C GLU A 199 -5.59 3.67 12.51
N LYS A 200 -6.29 4.74 12.91
CA LYS A 200 -7.26 5.45 12.05
C LYS A 200 -6.59 6.07 10.83
N VAL A 201 -5.43 6.72 10.99
CA VAL A 201 -4.67 7.30 9.88
C VAL A 201 -4.23 6.21 8.90
N MET A 202 -3.70 5.09 9.43
CA MET A 202 -3.28 3.96 8.61
C MET A 202 -4.45 3.38 7.79
N LYS A 203 -5.59 3.14 8.44
CA LYS A 203 -6.80 2.63 7.77
C LYS A 203 -7.32 3.62 6.73
N ALA A 204 -7.31 4.92 7.02
CA ALA A 204 -7.72 5.95 6.06
C ALA A 204 -6.80 5.94 4.82
N ALA A 205 -5.48 5.85 5.00
CA ALA A 205 -4.52 5.75 3.92
C ALA A 205 -4.77 4.51 3.03
N ASP A 206 -4.97 3.35 3.65
CA ASP A 206 -5.25 2.09 2.95
C ASP A 206 -6.60 2.14 2.20
N CYS A 207 -7.62 2.81 2.75
CA CYS A 207 -8.87 3.06 2.05
C CYS A 207 -8.69 3.96 0.81
N VAL A 208 -7.80 4.94 0.84
CA VAL A 208 -7.47 5.75 -0.36
C VAL A 208 -6.80 4.88 -1.43
N ARG A 209 -5.88 3.98 -1.04
CA ARG A 209 -5.24 3.02 -1.96
C ARG A 209 -6.25 2.13 -2.67
N LEU A 210 -7.17 1.53 -1.91
CA LEU A 210 -8.23 0.69 -2.47
C LEU A 210 -9.17 1.48 -3.38
N ARG A 211 -9.51 2.72 -3.03
CA ARG A 211 -10.33 3.59 -3.88
C ARG A 211 -9.63 4.01 -5.16
N ALA A 212 -8.31 4.26 -5.12
CA ALA A 212 -7.52 4.56 -6.30
C ALA A 212 -7.50 3.37 -7.26
N LEU A 213 -7.19 2.16 -6.77
CA LEU A 213 -7.20 0.95 -7.57
C LEU A 213 -8.59 0.68 -8.16
N LYS A 214 -9.62 0.64 -7.31
CA LYS A 214 -11.00 0.38 -7.75
C LYS A 214 -11.46 1.42 -8.77
N GLY A 215 -11.21 2.71 -8.51
CA GLY A 215 -11.63 3.79 -9.40
C GLY A 215 -10.99 3.69 -10.79
N ILE A 216 -9.73 3.27 -10.90
CA ILE A 216 -9.10 3.01 -12.20
C ILE A 216 -9.77 1.79 -12.88
N LEU A 217 -9.96 0.69 -12.15
CA LEU A 217 -10.59 -0.52 -12.69
C LEU A 217 -12.03 -0.29 -13.16
N ASP A 218 -12.78 0.61 -12.52
CA ASP A 218 -14.16 0.96 -12.92
C ASP A 218 -14.21 1.77 -14.23
N VAL A 219 -13.09 2.38 -14.66
CA VAL A 219 -13.01 3.21 -15.89
C VAL A 219 -12.46 2.43 -17.08
N LEU A 220 -11.55 1.50 -16.83
CA LEU A 220 -10.86 0.73 -17.86
C LEU A 220 -11.71 -0.41 -18.39
N SER A 221 -11.46 -0.82 -19.64
CA SER A 221 -12.03 -2.06 -20.18
C SER A 221 -11.41 -3.29 -19.48
N PRO A 222 -12.05 -4.48 -19.53
CA PRO A 222 -11.51 -5.68 -18.88
C PRO A 222 -10.07 -6.01 -19.30
N PHE A 223 -9.73 -5.81 -20.58
CA PHE A 223 -8.38 -6.03 -21.06
C PHE A 223 -7.38 -4.96 -20.58
N GLN A 224 -7.77 -3.68 -20.59
CA GLN A 224 -6.95 -2.59 -20.04
C GLN A 224 -6.70 -2.79 -18.53
N CYS A 225 -7.68 -3.30 -17.78
CA CYS A 225 -7.53 -3.71 -16.39
C CYS A 225 -6.44 -4.78 -16.23
N VAL A 226 -6.40 -5.78 -17.11
CA VAL A 226 -5.36 -6.82 -17.09
C VAL A 226 -3.97 -6.22 -17.28
N GLU A 227 -3.79 -5.33 -18.26
CA GLU A 227 -2.51 -4.64 -18.49
C GLU A 227 -2.10 -3.78 -17.29
N PHE A 228 -3.03 -2.99 -16.76
CA PHE A 228 -2.81 -2.13 -15.61
C PHE A 228 -2.42 -2.93 -14.35
N LEU A 229 -3.14 -4.02 -14.07
CA LEU A 229 -2.85 -4.89 -12.92
C LEU A 229 -1.53 -5.63 -13.10
N ALA A 230 -1.18 -6.04 -14.31
CA ALA A 230 0.12 -6.66 -14.59
C ALA A 230 1.27 -5.68 -14.30
N ALA A 231 1.15 -4.44 -14.77
CA ALA A 231 2.14 -3.41 -14.52
C ALA A 231 2.24 -3.06 -13.03
N THR A 232 1.10 -2.98 -12.32
CA THR A 232 1.04 -2.69 -10.88
C THR A 232 1.70 -3.80 -10.06
N ALA A 233 1.35 -5.06 -10.35
CA ALA A 233 1.95 -6.23 -9.70
C ALA A 233 3.46 -6.28 -9.96
N MET A 234 3.88 -6.08 -11.22
CA MET A 234 5.29 -6.06 -11.61
C MET A 234 6.07 -4.97 -10.86
N LEU A 235 5.53 -3.76 -10.74
CA LEU A 235 6.18 -2.68 -10.00
C LEU A 235 6.37 -3.05 -8.52
N HIS A 236 5.33 -3.60 -7.88
CA HIS A 236 5.40 -4.02 -6.47
C HIS A 236 6.46 -5.12 -6.25
N ILE A 237 6.47 -6.14 -7.12
CA ILE A 237 7.44 -7.24 -7.09
C ILE A 237 8.86 -6.73 -7.31
N GLN A 238 9.08 -5.87 -8.33
CA GLN A 238 10.40 -5.35 -8.64
C GLN A 238 10.96 -4.45 -7.55
N LEU A 239 10.14 -3.61 -6.92
CA LEU A 239 10.56 -2.77 -5.81
C LEU A 239 11.10 -3.62 -4.65
N ARG A 240 10.39 -4.68 -4.28
CA ARG A 240 10.83 -5.64 -3.25
C ARG A 240 12.12 -6.36 -3.65
N GLN A 241 12.23 -6.79 -4.90
CA GLN A 241 13.44 -7.46 -5.39
C GLN A 241 14.67 -6.53 -5.42
N TRP A 242 14.52 -5.28 -5.85
CA TRP A 242 15.59 -4.28 -5.80
C TRP A 242 16.03 -4.02 -4.36
N GLY A 243 15.08 -3.92 -3.43
CA GLY A 243 15.34 -3.74 -2.01
C GLY A 243 16.18 -4.88 -1.42
N LYS A 244 15.76 -6.13 -1.67
CA LYS A 244 16.50 -7.34 -1.23
C LYS A 244 17.91 -7.41 -1.83
N ARG A 245 18.05 -7.14 -3.14
CA ARG A 245 19.37 -7.12 -3.80
C ARG A 245 20.31 -6.09 -3.17
N ARG A 246 19.84 -4.88 -2.89
CA ARG A 246 20.64 -3.82 -2.29
C ARG A 246 21.08 -4.17 -0.86
N HIS A 247 20.18 -4.74 -0.06
CA HIS A 247 20.49 -5.14 1.31
C HIS A 247 21.58 -6.23 1.37
N ASN A 248 21.52 -7.20 0.45
CA ASN A 248 22.54 -8.24 0.36
C ASN A 248 23.92 -7.70 -0.06
N ILE A 249 23.97 -6.66 -0.90
CA ILE A 249 25.24 -6.00 -1.28
C ILE A 249 25.84 -5.28 -0.08
N THR A 250 25.03 -4.55 0.71
CA THR A 250 25.51 -3.78 1.86
C THR A 250 25.96 -4.65 3.05
N ASN A 251 25.47 -5.88 3.16
CA ASN A 251 25.87 -6.81 4.24
C ASN A 251 27.11 -7.65 3.87
N ASN A 252 27.54 -7.62 2.60
CA ASN A 252 28.70 -8.37 2.09
C ASN A 252 29.94 -7.49 1.87
N CYS A 253 29.87 -6.20 2.19
CA CYS A 253 31.00 -5.25 2.21
C CYS A 253 31.38 -4.95 3.66
#